data_AF-A0A2G2YY81-F1
#
_entry.id   AF-A0A2G2YY81-F1
#
_cell.length_a   1.000
_cell.length_b   1.000
_cell.length_c   1.000
_cell.angle_alpha   90.00
_cell.angle_beta   90.00
_cell.angle_gamma   90.00
#
_symmetry.space_group_name_H-M   'P 1'
#
loop_
_entity.id
_entity.type
_entity.pdbx_description
1 polymer ?
#
loop_
_entity_poly.entity_id
_entity_poly.type
_entity_poly.pdbx_seq_one_letter_code
_entity_poly.pdbx_strand_id
1 'polypeptide(L)'
;MCPLLFQVANFPFPTPPEPTALVEAERCLKVLEALDSNGRLTPLGKAMAQYPMSPRHSRMLLTVIQIMQKVKDYSRANTVFAYAVAAAAALSLSNPFLTEFEGKNKDLDGLKQDEKPGSAVSERDLGKEEKMRIKKLKETARVSRAKFSNPSSDVLTVAYALQCFELSGKPLEFCKDNTLHFKTMEEMSKLRKQLINLVFNSKLCELQQNFSWPHGNLDDVECAWRIPSNKCPLQLNEEEILGQAICAGWADRVAKRIKDVSSLSESDRKVHAVRYQACLVKETVFLHRRSSIAKSAPQYLVYTELLHTRRPYIQGATSVKENWLVKYAPSLCSFSAPLSDPKPYYDPMNDQVLCWVSPTFGPHLWKLPLHGLPIEDEISRVAVFASSLLEGKVLPCLKSVQKFLAASPASILKPESLGLKRVGNLLNKMRIRKIRIDSCAKLRKLWNGSNKGLYEEFEDWFQEGFRDHFKDLWAEMQREVRLDPIERFPEKVKRRKRKP
;
A
#
# COMPACT_ATOMS: atom_id res chain seq x y z
N MET A 1 -7.15 6.03 27.12
CA MET A 1 -8.29 6.91 26.77
C MET A 1 -7.72 8.12 26.07
N CYS A 2 -7.96 8.28 24.76
CA CYS A 2 -7.48 9.47 24.03
C CYS A 2 -8.48 10.60 24.32
N PRO A 3 -8.09 11.69 25.01
CA PRO A 3 -9.01 12.79 25.26
C PRO A 3 -9.44 13.40 23.92
N LEU A 4 -10.75 13.49 23.68
CA LEU A 4 -11.35 14.11 22.51
C LEU A 4 -11.17 15.64 22.61
N LEU A 5 -9.95 16.12 22.33
CA LEU A 5 -9.68 17.54 22.20
C LEU A 5 -10.13 17.98 20.82
N PHE A 6 -11.25 18.72 20.77
CA PHE A 6 -11.79 19.25 19.52
C PHE A 6 -10.91 20.35 18.91
N GLN A 7 -10.03 20.98 19.70
CA GLN A 7 -8.99 21.90 19.21
C GLN A 7 -7.71 21.72 20.04
N VAL A 8 -6.66 21.17 19.41
CA VAL A 8 -5.35 20.95 20.04
C VAL A 8 -4.70 22.28 20.48
N ALA A 9 -4.99 23.37 19.76
CA ALA A 9 -4.51 24.71 20.10
C ALA A 9 -4.98 25.22 21.48
N ASN A 10 -6.12 24.73 21.98
CA ASN A 10 -6.66 25.13 23.28
C ASN A 10 -6.18 24.21 24.41
N PHE A 11 -5.32 23.23 24.12
CA PHE A 11 -4.77 22.37 25.14
C PHE A 11 -3.77 23.14 26.02
N PRO A 12 -3.88 23.08 27.36
CA PRO A 12 -3.01 23.83 28.27
C PRO A 12 -1.64 23.14 28.37
N PHE A 13 -0.81 23.28 27.33
CA PHE A 13 0.57 22.84 27.37
C PHE A 13 1.37 23.68 28.38
N PRO A 14 2.25 23.07 29.20
CA PRO A 14 3.20 23.81 30.04
C PRO A 14 4.08 24.75 29.19
N THR A 15 4.42 24.33 27.98
CA THR A 15 5.03 25.16 26.94
C THR A 15 4.39 24.77 25.62
N PRO A 16 3.58 25.64 25.00
CA PRO A 16 2.90 25.32 23.77
C PRO A 16 3.91 25.10 22.64
N PRO A 17 3.73 24.05 21.81
CA PRO A 17 4.57 23.83 20.65
C PRO A 17 4.35 24.94 19.60
N GLU A 18 5.32 25.09 18.71
CA GLU A 18 5.21 26.00 17.57
C GLU A 18 3.93 25.72 16.76
N PRO A 19 3.15 26.76 16.37
CA PRO A 19 1.91 26.57 15.61
C PRO A 19 2.12 25.79 14.30
N THR A 20 3.25 25.99 13.64
CA THR A 20 3.63 25.26 12.42
C THR A 20 3.80 23.76 12.67
N ALA A 21 4.32 23.36 13.84
CA ALA A 21 4.46 21.96 14.21
C ALA A 21 3.09 21.30 14.46
N LEU A 22 2.12 22.03 15.03
CA LEU A 22 0.76 21.54 15.20
C LEU A 22 0.06 21.31 13.85
N VAL A 23 0.21 22.25 12.91
CA VAL A 23 -0.35 22.13 11.56
C VAL A 23 0.25 20.94 10.81
N GLU A 24 1.58 20.76 10.89
CA GLU A 24 2.24 19.61 10.25
C GLU A 24 1.89 18.28 10.92
N ALA A 25 1.69 18.26 12.24
CA ALA A 25 1.21 17.08 12.95
C ALA A 25 -0.22 16.69 12.50
N GLU A 26 -1.14 17.66 12.41
CA GLU A 26 -2.49 17.42 11.92
C GLU A 26 -2.49 16.92 10.47
N ARG A 27 -1.69 17.56 9.60
CA ARG A 27 -1.51 17.14 8.21
C ARG A 27 -0.98 15.71 8.13
N CYS A 28 0.05 15.37 8.89
CA CYS A 28 0.61 14.03 8.97
C CYS A 28 -0.46 13.01 9.40
N LEU A 29 -1.25 13.31 10.44
CA LEU A 29 -2.31 12.42 10.92
C LEU A 29 -3.47 12.25 9.91
N LYS A 30 -3.80 13.29 9.13
CA LYS A 30 -4.73 13.19 7.99
C LYS A 30 -4.16 12.33 6.86
N VAL A 31 -2.86 12.42 6.58
CA VAL A 31 -2.19 11.55 5.60
C VAL A 31 -2.18 10.10 6.04
N LEU A 32 -1.95 9.83 7.33
CA LEU A 32 -2.01 8.48 7.90
C LEU A 32 -3.42 7.95 8.08
N GLU A 33 -4.45 8.71 7.68
CA GLU A 33 -5.87 8.40 7.83
C GLU A 33 -6.29 8.21 9.31
N ALA A 34 -5.50 8.74 10.25
CA ALA A 34 -5.84 8.78 11.66
C ALA A 34 -6.94 9.81 11.94
N LEU A 35 -6.96 10.90 11.17
CA LEU A 35 -7.98 11.95 11.20
C LEU A 35 -8.77 11.99 9.88
N ASP A 36 -10.06 12.31 9.96
CA ASP A 36 -10.90 12.62 8.80
C ASP A 36 -10.61 14.04 8.25
N SER A 37 -11.27 14.43 7.16
CA SER A 37 -11.13 15.77 6.56
C SER A 37 -11.45 16.91 7.53
N ASN A 38 -12.33 16.66 8.50
CA ASN A 38 -12.75 17.60 9.53
C ASN A 38 -11.86 17.55 10.79
N GLY A 39 -10.77 16.77 10.77
CA GLY A 39 -9.84 16.66 11.91
C GLY A 39 -10.33 15.75 13.04
N ARG A 40 -11.35 14.91 12.81
CA ARG A 40 -11.87 13.98 13.82
C ARG A 40 -11.21 12.62 13.73
N LEU A 41 -11.00 11.98 14.87
CA LEU A 41 -10.34 10.68 14.97
C LEU A 41 -11.15 9.57 14.31
N THR A 42 -10.57 8.92 13.30
CA THR A 42 -11.17 7.78 12.58
C THR A 42 -11.11 6.51 13.44
N PRO A 43 -11.85 5.42 13.09
CA PRO A 43 -11.70 4.13 13.77
C PRO A 43 -10.26 3.59 13.71
N LEU A 44 -9.56 3.83 12.59
CA LEU A 44 -8.15 3.53 12.41
C LEU A 44 -7.28 4.39 13.33
N GLY A 45 -7.51 5.70 13.40
CA GLY A 45 -6.79 6.60 14.30
C GLY A 45 -6.97 6.24 15.78
N LYS A 46 -8.19 5.84 16.17
CA LYS A 46 -8.48 5.30 17.51
C LYS A 46 -7.68 4.03 17.79
N ALA A 47 -7.47 3.17 16.79
CA ALA A 47 -6.70 1.94 16.96
C ALA A 47 -5.22 2.25 17.05
N MET A 48 -4.72 3.17 16.22
CA MET A 48 -3.34 3.66 16.26
C MET A 48 -2.97 4.24 17.62
N ALA A 49 -3.89 4.99 18.24
CA ALA A 49 -3.70 5.62 19.55
C ALA A 49 -3.59 4.62 20.73
N GLN A 50 -3.92 3.34 20.55
CA GLN A 50 -3.72 2.32 21.58
C GLN A 50 -2.27 1.80 21.63
N TYR A 51 -1.49 2.04 20.58
CA TYR A 51 -0.10 1.59 20.53
C TYR A 51 0.83 2.69 21.05
N PRO A 52 1.69 2.40 22.04
CA PRO A 52 2.65 3.36 22.60
C PRO A 52 3.87 3.52 21.67
N MET A 53 3.63 3.86 20.41
CA MET A 53 4.64 4.04 19.37
C MET A 53 4.21 5.16 18.42
N SER A 54 5.09 5.56 17.51
CA SER A 54 4.74 6.65 16.59
C SER A 54 3.58 6.25 15.67
N PRO A 55 2.68 7.18 15.31
CA PRO A 55 1.52 6.90 14.45
C PRO A 55 1.87 6.18 13.15
N ARG A 56 3.05 6.45 12.57
CA ARG A 56 3.53 5.81 11.34
C ARG A 56 3.72 4.31 11.50
N HIS A 57 4.33 3.88 12.60
CA HIS A 57 4.56 2.47 12.86
C HIS A 57 3.25 1.76 13.24
N SER A 58 2.39 2.41 14.04
CA SER A 58 1.05 1.88 14.34
C SER A 58 0.24 1.70 13.04
N ARG A 59 0.26 2.69 12.15
CA ARG A 59 -0.41 2.62 10.84
C ARG A 59 0.13 1.47 9.99
N MET A 60 1.43 1.27 9.96
CA MET A 60 2.07 0.16 9.25
C MET A 60 1.59 -1.20 9.78
N LEU A 61 1.68 -1.44 11.09
CA LEU A 61 1.27 -2.73 11.68
C LEU A 61 -0.23 -2.99 11.47
N LEU A 62 -1.08 -2.00 11.71
CA LEU A 62 -2.53 -2.12 11.50
C LEU A 62 -2.88 -2.37 10.04
N THR A 63 -2.10 -1.85 9.09
CA THR A 63 -2.30 -2.11 7.65
C THR A 63 -2.08 -3.58 7.31
N VAL A 64 -1.05 -4.22 7.88
CA VAL A 64 -0.83 -5.66 7.70
C VAL A 64 -2.00 -6.46 8.27
N ILE A 65 -2.46 -6.11 9.48
CA ILE A 65 -3.61 -6.77 10.11
C ILE A 65 -4.86 -6.65 9.24
N GLN A 66 -5.18 -5.44 8.75
CA GLN A 66 -6.32 -5.20 7.86
C GLN A 66 -6.25 -5.98 6.54
N ILE A 67 -5.06 -6.11 5.95
CA ILE A 67 -4.87 -6.91 4.73
C ILE A 67 -5.13 -8.39 5.05
N MET A 68 -4.56 -8.90 6.15
CA MET A 68 -4.67 -10.30 6.54
C MET A 68 -6.06 -10.72 7.00
N GLN A 69 -6.88 -9.79 7.50
CA GLN A 69 -8.29 -10.06 7.78
C GLN A 69 -9.12 -10.29 6.51
N LYS A 70 -8.74 -9.67 5.39
CA LYS A 70 -9.46 -9.82 4.11
C LYS A 70 -9.07 -11.11 3.38
N VAL A 71 -7.90 -11.67 3.68
CA VAL A 71 -7.41 -12.90 3.08
C VAL A 71 -7.74 -14.07 4.01
N LYS A 72 -8.81 -14.81 3.72
CA LYS A 72 -9.13 -16.05 4.44
C LYS A 72 -8.06 -17.11 4.16
N ASP A 73 -7.65 -17.82 5.21
CA ASP A 73 -6.78 -19.01 5.17
C ASP A 73 -5.42 -18.81 4.47
N TYR A 74 -4.70 -17.74 4.81
CA TYR A 74 -3.32 -17.55 4.34
C TYR A 74 -2.33 -18.31 5.24
N SER A 75 -1.82 -19.45 4.75
CA SER A 75 -0.97 -20.37 5.53
C SER A 75 0.29 -19.75 6.13
N ARG A 76 0.83 -18.68 5.54
CA ARG A 76 2.05 -17.98 5.99
C ARG A 76 1.78 -16.63 6.65
N ALA A 77 0.55 -16.39 7.13
CA ALA A 77 0.16 -15.10 7.72
C ALA A 77 1.08 -14.70 8.88
N ASN A 78 1.42 -15.66 9.75
CA ASN A 78 2.30 -15.46 10.90
C ASN A 78 3.73 -15.09 10.50
N THR A 79 4.25 -15.64 9.40
CA THR A 79 5.56 -15.23 8.86
C THR A 79 5.54 -13.78 8.39
N VAL A 80 4.52 -13.38 7.62
CA VAL A 80 4.38 -11.99 7.15
C VAL A 80 4.26 -11.04 8.34
N PHE A 81 3.47 -11.39 9.35
CA PHE A 81 3.30 -10.55 10.52
C PHE A 81 4.58 -10.44 11.35
N ALA A 82 5.32 -11.53 11.54
CA ALA A 82 6.63 -11.50 12.20
C ALA A 82 7.61 -10.55 11.50
N TYR A 83 7.66 -10.59 10.16
CA TYR A 83 8.45 -9.67 9.37
C TYR A 83 7.94 -8.23 9.44
N ALA A 84 6.64 -8.00 9.56
CA ALA A 84 6.09 -6.67 9.77
C ALA A 84 6.53 -6.06 11.10
N VAL A 85 6.51 -6.85 12.18
CA VAL A 85 6.99 -6.41 13.50
C VAL A 85 8.50 -6.16 13.48
N ALA A 86 9.28 -7.04 12.84
CA ALA A 86 10.72 -6.84 12.67
C ALA A 86 11.04 -5.60 11.84
N ALA A 87 10.29 -5.34 10.77
CA ALA A 87 10.43 -4.14 9.96
C ALA A 87 10.05 -2.88 10.75
N ALA A 88 9.00 -2.92 11.58
CA ALA A 88 8.67 -1.81 12.48
C ALA A 88 9.79 -1.53 13.50
N ALA A 89 10.41 -2.56 14.07
CA ALA A 89 11.57 -2.41 14.95
C ALA A 89 12.79 -1.83 14.20
N ALA A 90 13.04 -2.30 12.97
CA ALA A 90 14.11 -1.79 12.10
C ALA A 90 13.92 -0.31 11.72
N LEU A 91 12.67 0.13 11.58
CA LEU A 91 12.31 1.52 11.27
C LEU A 91 12.39 2.47 12.48
N SER A 92 12.34 1.92 13.69
CA SER A 92 12.37 2.68 14.95
C SER A 92 13.79 2.99 15.42
N LEU A 93 14.80 2.32 14.87
CA LEU A 93 16.20 2.40 15.28
C LEU A 93 17.11 2.71 14.10
N SER A 94 18.33 3.17 14.39
CA SER A 94 19.34 3.47 13.37
C SER A 94 19.70 2.25 12.53
N ASN A 95 20.13 2.45 11.29
CA ASN A 95 20.56 1.35 10.43
C ASN A 95 21.71 0.57 11.10
N PRO A 96 21.62 -0.77 11.27
CA PRO A 96 22.63 -1.51 12.01
C PRO A 96 23.87 -1.83 11.17
N PHE A 97 23.83 -1.64 9.86
CA PHE A 97 25.00 -1.83 9.01
C PHE A 97 25.99 -0.69 9.23
N LEU A 98 27.19 -1.01 9.71
CA LEU A 98 28.19 -0.01 10.05
C LEU A 98 28.64 0.78 8.80
N THR A 99 28.51 2.11 8.88
CA THR A 99 28.98 3.06 7.86
C THR A 99 30.11 3.96 8.37
N GLU A 100 30.79 3.59 9.47
CA GLU A 100 31.77 4.37 10.28
C GLU A 100 32.90 5.09 9.51
N PHE A 101 32.96 4.99 8.19
CA PHE A 101 33.87 5.70 7.30
C PHE A 101 33.40 7.08 6.85
N GLU A 102 32.18 7.51 7.19
CA GLU A 102 31.63 8.82 6.81
C GLU A 102 31.93 9.92 7.86
N GLY A 103 32.15 9.56 9.13
CA GLY A 103 32.44 10.52 10.21
C GLY A 103 33.84 11.13 10.21
N LYS A 104 34.81 10.52 9.49
CA LYS A 104 36.18 11.05 9.34
C LYS A 104 36.48 11.61 7.94
N ASN A 105 35.56 11.45 6.98
CA ASN A 105 35.73 11.89 5.59
C ASN A 105 34.67 12.93 5.22
N LYS A 106 34.71 14.11 5.85
CA LYS A 106 33.84 15.23 5.42
C LYS A 106 34.19 15.78 4.01
N ASP A 107 35.30 15.38 3.38
CA ASP A 107 35.78 16.10 2.19
C ASP A 107 36.29 15.30 0.97
N LEU A 108 36.06 13.99 0.85
CA LEU A 108 36.80 13.19 -0.17
C LEU A 108 36.04 12.54 -1.33
N ASP A 109 34.74 12.78 -1.55
CA ASP A 109 34.02 12.17 -2.69
C ASP A 109 33.46 13.19 -3.71
N GLY A 110 34.04 14.40 -3.75
CA GLY A 110 33.66 15.46 -4.70
C GLY A 110 34.79 16.13 -5.49
N LEU A 111 36.06 15.75 -5.29
CA LEU A 111 37.20 16.40 -5.93
C LEU A 111 37.67 15.64 -7.17
N LYS A 112 37.12 16.03 -8.33
CA LYS A 112 37.89 16.06 -9.58
C LYS A 112 37.63 17.40 -10.29
N GLN A 113 38.73 18.14 -10.43
CA GLN A 113 38.98 19.32 -11.27
C GLN A 113 38.32 20.63 -10.84
N ASP A 114 39.11 21.53 -10.25
CA ASP A 114 39.60 22.73 -10.95
C ASP A 114 40.73 23.39 -10.14
N GLU A 115 41.84 23.68 -10.81
CA GLU A 115 43.02 24.33 -10.24
C GLU A 115 42.78 25.84 -10.01
N LYS A 116 43.06 26.30 -8.78
CA LYS A 116 43.72 27.60 -8.52
C LYS A 116 44.63 27.46 -7.30
N PRO A 117 45.90 27.90 -7.34
CA PRO A 117 46.87 27.71 -6.27
C PRO A 117 46.75 28.85 -5.24
N GLY A 118 46.49 28.50 -3.97
CA GLY A 118 46.57 29.47 -2.89
C GLY A 118 45.86 29.00 -1.60
N SER A 119 46.66 28.65 -0.60
CA SER A 119 46.35 28.28 0.79
C SER A 119 46.23 26.78 1.08
N ALA A 120 47.42 26.16 1.18
CA ALA A 120 47.66 24.91 1.88
C ALA A 120 47.45 25.10 3.39
N VAL A 121 46.59 24.30 4.02
CA VAL A 121 46.60 23.70 5.39
C VAL A 121 45.23 22.98 5.49
N SER A 122 45.01 21.66 5.61
CA SER A 122 45.78 20.55 6.16
C SER A 122 45.32 19.22 5.52
N GLU A 123 46.12 18.63 4.65
CA GLU A 123 46.03 17.20 4.34
C GLU A 123 46.86 16.45 5.39
N ARG A 124 46.20 15.80 6.36
CA ARG A 124 46.88 14.83 7.22
C ARG A 124 46.93 13.48 6.51
N ASP A 125 48.15 13.10 6.17
CA ASP A 125 48.61 11.93 5.45
C ASP A 125 48.05 10.62 6.05
N LEU A 126 46.94 10.11 5.51
CA LEU A 126 46.49 8.75 5.80
C LEU A 126 47.41 7.78 5.05
N GLY A 127 48.27 7.07 5.81
CA GLY A 127 49.20 6.08 5.27
C GLY A 127 48.55 5.07 4.33
N LYS A 128 49.29 4.61 3.33
CA LYS A 128 48.82 3.66 2.30
C LYS A 128 48.14 2.41 2.91
N GLU A 129 48.66 1.94 4.04
CA GLU A 129 48.10 0.80 4.79
C GLU A 129 46.71 1.08 5.37
N GLU A 130 46.49 2.25 5.96
CA GLU A 130 45.18 2.64 6.51
C GLU A 130 44.14 2.81 5.39
N LYS A 131 44.55 3.37 4.24
CA LYS A 131 43.71 3.43 3.04
C LYS A 131 43.31 2.04 2.54
N MET A 132 44.25 1.08 2.52
CA MET A 132 43.97 -0.31 2.15
C MET A 132 43.05 -1.00 3.16
N ARG A 133 43.25 -0.77 4.46
CA ARG A 133 42.40 -1.29 5.54
C ARG A 133 40.95 -0.78 5.41
N ILE A 134 40.77 0.53 5.21
CA ILE A 134 39.46 1.14 4.98
C ILE A 134 38.80 0.56 3.72
N LYS A 135 39.55 0.38 2.63
CA LYS A 135 39.01 -0.21 1.38
C LYS A 135 38.55 -1.66 1.61
N LYS A 136 39.35 -2.46 2.32
CA LYS A 136 39.01 -3.85 2.66
C LYS A 136 37.74 -3.90 3.53
N LEU A 137 37.65 -3.05 4.55
CA LEU A 137 36.48 -2.96 5.44
C LEU A 137 35.21 -2.52 4.69
N LYS A 138 35.33 -1.57 3.76
CA LYS A 138 34.20 -1.14 2.90
C LYS A 138 33.71 -2.28 2.00
N GLU A 139 34.63 -3.07 1.45
CA GLU A 139 34.26 -4.21 0.60
C GLU A 139 33.64 -5.34 1.43
N THR A 140 34.18 -5.65 2.61
CA THR A 140 33.56 -6.64 3.51
C THR A 140 32.16 -6.21 3.92
N ALA A 141 31.95 -4.93 4.26
CA ALA A 141 30.62 -4.43 4.59
C ALA A 141 29.63 -4.51 3.41
N ARG A 142 30.13 -4.30 2.19
CA ARG A 142 29.34 -4.45 0.96
C ARG A 142 28.91 -5.91 0.74
N VAL A 143 29.84 -6.86 0.89
CA VAL A 143 29.56 -8.30 0.74
C VAL A 143 28.57 -8.75 1.82
N SER A 144 28.78 -8.35 3.07
CA SER A 144 27.87 -8.67 4.17
C SER A 144 26.47 -8.10 3.97
N ARG A 145 26.34 -6.86 3.48
CA ARG A 145 25.02 -6.29 3.15
C ARG A 145 24.35 -7.02 1.97
N ALA A 146 25.12 -7.41 0.95
CA ALA A 146 24.60 -8.14 -0.20
C ALA A 146 23.98 -9.49 0.19
N LYS A 147 24.52 -10.16 1.23
CA LYS A 147 23.98 -11.41 1.78
C LYS A 147 22.54 -11.29 2.28
N PHE A 148 22.17 -10.14 2.86
CA PHE A 148 20.82 -9.90 3.39
C PHE A 148 19.93 -9.07 2.45
N SER A 149 20.45 -8.69 1.29
CA SER A 149 19.83 -7.71 0.40
C SER A 149 18.47 -8.20 -0.10
N ASN A 150 17.42 -7.46 0.25
CA ASN A 150 16.11 -7.60 -0.35
C ASN A 150 15.94 -6.54 -1.47
N PRO A 151 15.64 -6.95 -2.72
CA PRO A 151 15.58 -6.04 -3.87
C PRO A 151 14.37 -5.10 -3.88
N SER A 152 13.37 -5.33 -3.02
CA SER A 152 12.19 -4.49 -2.90
C SER A 152 12.28 -3.48 -1.74
N SER A 153 13.12 -3.72 -0.72
CA SER A 153 13.19 -2.84 0.46
C SER A 153 14.51 -2.91 1.24
N ASP A 154 15.05 -1.73 1.60
CA ASP A 154 16.14 -1.61 2.59
C ASP A 154 15.67 -2.04 3.99
N VAL A 155 14.41 -1.82 4.32
CA VAL A 155 13.84 -2.17 5.63
C VAL A 155 13.75 -3.67 5.77
N LEU A 156 13.28 -4.38 4.73
CA LEU A 156 13.23 -5.85 4.73
C LEU A 156 14.63 -6.46 4.73
N THR A 157 15.62 -5.77 4.15
CA THR A 157 17.05 -6.15 4.26
C THR A 157 17.50 -6.16 5.72
N VAL A 158 17.13 -5.14 6.50
CA VAL A 158 17.46 -5.06 7.94
C VAL A 158 16.66 -6.08 8.74
N ALA A 159 15.36 -6.25 8.45
CA ALA A 159 14.51 -7.25 9.11
C ALA A 159 15.05 -8.68 8.90
N TYR A 160 15.53 -8.99 7.70
CA TYR A 160 16.15 -10.28 7.42
C TYR A 160 17.47 -10.47 8.19
N ALA A 161 18.32 -9.44 8.24
CA ALA A 161 19.53 -9.47 9.07
C ALA A 161 19.21 -9.69 10.57
N LEU A 162 18.13 -9.09 11.07
CA LEU A 162 17.64 -9.28 12.44
C LEU A 162 17.20 -10.74 12.69
N GLN A 163 16.50 -11.35 11.73
CA GLN A 163 16.13 -12.77 11.84
C GLN A 163 17.38 -13.65 11.96
N CYS A 164 18.36 -13.46 11.07
CA CYS A 164 19.60 -14.24 11.11
C CYS A 164 20.39 -14.02 12.41
N PHE A 165 20.41 -12.79 12.93
CA PHE A 165 21.04 -12.48 14.21
C PHE A 165 20.40 -13.25 15.36
N GLU A 166 19.07 -13.25 15.46
CA GLU A 166 18.34 -13.97 16.51
C GLU A 166 18.46 -15.50 16.42
N LEU A 167 18.74 -16.03 15.22
CA LEU A 167 18.94 -17.45 14.96
C LEU A 167 20.40 -17.91 15.13
N SER A 168 21.36 -17.00 15.16
CA SER A 168 22.79 -17.32 15.10
C SER A 168 23.32 -18.08 16.33
N GLY A 169 22.62 -18.06 17.47
CA GLY A 169 23.06 -18.64 18.75
C GLY A 169 24.27 -17.94 19.39
N LYS A 170 25.09 -17.23 18.60
CA LYS A 170 26.25 -16.44 19.02
C LYS A 170 26.18 -15.01 18.48
N PRO A 171 25.40 -14.13 19.13
CA PRO A 171 25.10 -12.79 18.65
C PRO A 171 26.32 -11.89 18.39
N LEU A 172 27.34 -11.93 19.24
CA LEU A 172 28.53 -11.07 19.10
C LEU A 172 29.41 -11.48 17.91
N GLU A 173 29.64 -12.78 17.71
CA GLU A 173 30.39 -13.30 16.56
C GLU A 173 29.66 -12.97 15.26
N PHE A 174 28.34 -13.19 15.22
CA PHE A 174 27.52 -12.86 14.07
C PHE A 174 27.63 -11.39 13.67
N CYS A 175 27.58 -10.45 14.62
CA CYS A 175 27.71 -9.02 14.31
C CYS A 175 29.10 -8.67 13.78
N LYS A 176 30.17 -9.28 14.30
CA LYS A 176 31.54 -9.07 13.81
C LYS A 176 31.69 -9.57 12.38
N ASP A 177 31.21 -10.78 12.08
CA ASP A 177 31.34 -11.41 10.77
C ASP A 177 30.55 -10.67 9.68
N ASN A 178 29.38 -10.14 10.05
CA ASN A 178 28.48 -9.46 9.11
C ASN A 178 28.60 -7.93 9.17
N THR A 179 29.60 -7.37 9.87
CA THR A 179 29.83 -5.92 10.00
C THR A 179 28.60 -5.12 10.48
N LEU A 180 27.95 -5.63 11.53
CA LEU A 180 26.74 -5.05 12.12
C LEU A 180 27.04 -4.43 13.50
N HIS A 181 26.32 -3.37 13.84
CA HIS A 181 26.38 -2.75 15.16
C HIS A 181 25.61 -3.61 16.19
N PHE A 182 26.33 -4.26 17.09
CA PHE A 182 25.77 -5.23 18.05
C PHE A 182 24.67 -4.63 18.94
N LYS A 183 24.91 -3.45 19.54
CA LYS A 183 23.95 -2.83 20.45
C LYS A 183 22.63 -2.47 19.76
N THR A 184 22.71 -1.99 18.53
CA THR A 184 21.51 -1.69 17.71
C THR A 184 20.74 -2.96 17.38
N MET A 185 21.42 -4.05 17.02
CA MET A 185 20.76 -5.34 16.75
C MET A 185 20.09 -5.91 18.00
N GLU A 186 20.72 -5.78 19.18
CA GLU A 186 20.15 -6.21 20.45
C GLU A 186 18.90 -5.39 20.82
N GLU A 187 18.97 -4.07 20.69
CA GLU A 187 17.84 -3.16 20.89
C GLU A 187 16.70 -3.45 19.91
N MET A 188 16.99 -3.71 18.64
CA MET A 188 16.00 -4.14 17.64
C MET A 188 15.31 -5.43 18.03
N SER A 189 16.06 -6.43 18.52
CA SER A 189 15.49 -7.70 18.97
C SER A 189 14.57 -7.51 20.18
N LYS A 190 15.00 -6.71 21.17
CA LYS A 190 14.19 -6.36 22.34
C LYS A 190 12.91 -5.63 21.92
N LEU A 191 13.02 -4.66 21.03
CA LEU A 191 11.89 -3.88 20.53
C LEU A 191 10.91 -4.76 19.74
N ARG A 192 11.39 -5.67 18.87
CA ARG A 192 10.54 -6.63 18.15
C ARG A 192 9.66 -7.43 19.11
N LYS A 193 10.25 -7.97 20.17
CA LYS A 193 9.54 -8.74 21.21
C LYS A 193 8.56 -7.89 22.01
N GLN A 194 8.88 -6.62 22.25
CA GLN A 194 7.93 -5.70 22.89
C GLN A 194 6.74 -5.39 21.97
N LEU A 195 6.99 -5.12 20.69
CA LEU A 195 5.97 -4.79 19.71
C LEU A 195 4.98 -5.94 19.47
N ILE A 196 5.47 -7.18 19.35
CA ILE A 196 4.59 -8.34 19.23
C ILE A 196 3.71 -8.51 20.48
N ASN A 197 4.28 -8.42 21.68
CA ASN A 197 3.54 -8.45 22.94
C ASN A 197 2.46 -7.35 22.98
N LEU A 198 2.80 -6.13 22.55
CA LEU A 198 1.85 -5.02 22.52
C LEU A 198 0.67 -5.29 21.59
N VAL A 199 0.89 -5.87 20.41
CA VAL A 199 -0.21 -6.19 19.48
C VAL A 199 -1.18 -7.18 20.10
N PHE A 200 -0.68 -8.27 20.68
CA PHE A 200 -1.55 -9.32 21.25
C PHE A 200 -2.20 -8.91 22.58
N ASN A 201 -1.58 -8.01 23.35
CA ASN A 201 -2.14 -7.53 24.62
C ASN A 201 -2.98 -6.25 24.49
N SER A 202 -3.02 -5.63 23.32
CA SER A 202 -3.80 -4.40 23.10
C SER A 202 -5.31 -4.67 23.22
N LYS A 203 -5.98 -3.99 24.16
CA LYS A 203 -7.44 -4.05 24.32
C LYS A 203 -8.10 -3.15 23.28
N LEU A 204 -8.43 -3.69 22.13
CA LEU A 204 -9.23 -3.00 21.12
C LEU A 204 -10.71 -3.04 21.51
N CYS A 205 -11.44 -1.93 21.35
CA CYS A 205 -12.88 -1.89 21.59
C CYS A 205 -13.66 -2.69 20.52
N GLU A 206 -14.93 -3.01 20.78
CA GLU A 206 -15.78 -3.79 19.84
C GLU A 206 -15.85 -3.19 18.42
N LEU A 207 -15.87 -1.85 18.31
CA LEU A 207 -15.84 -1.12 17.03
C LEU A 207 -14.51 -1.25 16.26
N GLN A 208 -13.49 -1.86 16.86
CA GLN A 208 -12.13 -2.00 16.33
C GLN A 208 -11.71 -3.47 16.14
N GLN A 209 -12.64 -4.43 16.22
CA GLN A 209 -12.35 -5.85 15.96
C GLN A 209 -11.72 -6.08 14.57
N ASN A 210 -11.95 -5.16 13.61
CA ASN A 210 -11.27 -5.16 12.30
C ASN A 210 -9.76 -4.84 12.37
N PHE A 211 -9.19 -4.72 13.57
CA PHE A 211 -7.77 -4.43 13.82
C PHE A 211 -7.11 -5.46 14.76
N SER A 212 -7.80 -6.53 15.14
CA SER A 212 -7.20 -7.66 15.87
C SER A 212 -6.57 -8.67 14.91
N TRP A 213 -5.46 -9.28 15.32
CA TRP A 213 -4.83 -10.34 14.54
C TRP A 213 -5.73 -11.57 14.44
N PRO A 214 -6.09 -12.05 13.23
CA PRO A 214 -7.05 -13.15 13.08
C PRO A 214 -6.40 -14.54 12.99
N HIS A 215 -5.07 -14.65 12.86
CA HIS A 215 -4.39 -15.90 12.51
C HIS A 215 -3.54 -16.47 13.65
N GLY A 216 -4.17 -16.99 14.70
CA GLY A 216 -3.46 -17.62 15.82
C GLY A 216 -2.98 -16.64 16.90
N ASN A 217 -2.05 -17.08 17.73
CA ASN A 217 -1.57 -16.37 18.92
C ASN A 217 -0.11 -15.90 18.77
N LEU A 218 0.44 -15.36 19.86
CA LEU A 218 1.81 -14.86 19.91
C LEU A 218 2.86 -15.95 19.63
N ASP A 219 2.66 -17.14 20.20
CA ASP A 219 3.60 -18.25 20.06
C ASP A 219 3.65 -18.75 18.61
N ASP A 220 2.54 -18.71 17.88
CA ASP A 220 2.50 -19.07 16.46
C ASP A 220 3.36 -18.13 15.60
N VAL A 221 3.34 -16.83 15.93
CA VAL A 221 4.14 -15.80 15.24
C VAL A 221 5.62 -15.94 15.60
N GLU A 222 5.97 -16.17 16.86
CA GLU A 222 7.35 -16.44 17.26
C GLU A 222 7.87 -17.75 16.64
N CYS A 223 7.07 -18.82 16.61
CA CYS A 223 7.42 -20.06 15.93
C CYS A 223 7.72 -19.82 14.45
N ALA A 224 6.87 -19.06 13.75
CA ALA A 224 7.08 -18.69 12.36
C ALA A 224 8.36 -17.86 12.15
N TRP A 225 8.68 -16.95 13.08
CA TRP A 225 9.90 -16.14 13.04
C TRP A 225 11.17 -16.97 13.21
N ARG A 226 11.12 -18.07 13.99
CA ARG A 226 12.26 -18.96 14.23
C ARG A 226 12.61 -19.86 13.05
N ILE A 227 11.78 -19.91 12.01
CA ILE A 227 12.07 -20.67 10.79
C ILE A 227 13.10 -19.88 9.94
N PRO A 228 14.30 -20.42 9.68
CA PRO A 228 15.32 -19.70 8.92
C PRO A 228 14.85 -19.33 7.50
N SER A 229 15.08 -18.09 7.07
CA SER A 229 14.71 -17.63 5.71
C SER A 229 15.32 -18.47 4.59
N ASN A 230 16.53 -19.03 4.78
CA ASN A 230 17.13 -19.94 3.80
C ASN A 230 16.25 -21.18 3.51
N LYS A 231 15.41 -21.58 4.46
CA LYS A 231 14.43 -22.66 4.30
C LYS A 231 13.08 -22.14 3.82
N CYS A 232 12.77 -20.87 4.04
CA CYS A 232 11.46 -20.28 3.76
C CYS A 232 11.57 -18.77 3.48
N PRO A 233 12.09 -18.35 2.30
CA PRO A 233 12.27 -16.94 2.00
C PRO A 233 10.92 -16.21 1.89
N LEU A 234 10.94 -14.89 2.05
CA LEU A 234 9.78 -14.07 1.74
C LEU A 234 9.43 -14.23 0.25
N GLN A 235 8.17 -14.53 -0.03
CA GLN A 235 7.64 -14.57 -1.38
C GLN A 235 7.31 -13.14 -1.86
N LEU A 236 7.29 -12.93 -3.18
CA LEU A 236 7.05 -11.60 -3.76
C LEU A 236 5.73 -10.98 -3.30
N ASN A 237 4.66 -11.77 -3.19
CA ASN A 237 3.37 -11.32 -2.65
C ASN A 237 3.45 -10.90 -1.18
N GLU A 238 4.28 -11.56 -0.37
CA GLU A 238 4.51 -11.24 1.05
C GLU A 238 5.31 -9.94 1.18
N GLU A 239 6.35 -9.77 0.37
CA GLU A 239 7.09 -8.52 0.26
C GLU A 239 6.18 -7.37 -0.16
N GLU A 240 5.24 -7.60 -1.08
CA GLU A 240 4.27 -6.60 -1.50
C GLU A 240 3.27 -6.21 -0.40
N ILE A 241 2.85 -7.16 0.44
CA ILE A 241 2.00 -6.84 1.60
C ILE A 241 2.76 -5.97 2.59
N LEU A 242 4.03 -6.31 2.87
CA LEU A 242 4.91 -5.52 3.73
C LEU A 242 5.20 -4.14 3.13
N GLY A 243 5.45 -4.07 1.83
CA GLY A 243 5.64 -2.81 1.10
C GLY A 243 4.41 -1.91 1.12
N GLN A 244 3.20 -2.47 0.98
CA GLN A 244 1.94 -1.75 1.16
C GLN A 244 1.81 -1.16 2.57
N ALA A 245 2.16 -1.93 3.59
CA ALA A 245 2.12 -1.49 4.98
C ALA A 245 3.13 -0.38 5.28
N ILE A 246 4.38 -0.51 4.81
CA ILE A 246 5.39 0.54 4.92
C ILE A 246 4.93 1.80 4.18
N CYS A 247 4.36 1.64 2.98
CA CYS A 247 3.79 2.75 2.21
C CYS A 247 2.68 3.48 2.98
N ALA A 248 1.81 2.77 3.70
CA ALA A 248 0.76 3.37 4.50
C ALA A 248 1.31 4.17 5.70
N GLY A 249 2.40 3.72 6.33
CA GLY A 249 3.05 4.44 7.44
C GLY A 249 3.87 5.67 7.00
N TRP A 250 4.35 5.69 5.75
CA TRP A 250 5.21 6.73 5.19
C TRP A 250 4.62 7.36 3.92
N ALA A 251 3.28 7.47 3.86
CA ALA A 251 2.51 7.93 2.71
C ALA A 251 2.86 9.35 2.22
N ASP A 252 3.33 10.24 3.09
CA ASP A 252 3.84 11.58 2.78
C ASP A 252 5.32 11.61 2.36
N ARG A 253 6.07 10.54 2.62
CA ARG A 253 7.50 10.39 2.29
C ARG A 253 7.69 9.53 1.05
N VAL A 254 6.96 9.87 -0.02
CA VAL A 254 7.06 9.23 -1.34
C VAL A 254 8.04 10.01 -2.23
N ALA A 255 8.80 9.30 -3.06
CA ALA A 255 9.64 9.91 -4.07
C ALA A 255 9.46 9.23 -5.44
N LYS A 256 9.43 10.04 -6.50
CA LYS A 256 9.31 9.60 -7.90
C LYS A 256 10.64 9.70 -8.62
N ARG A 257 11.03 8.66 -9.33
CA ARG A 257 12.28 8.62 -10.10
C ARG A 257 12.26 9.64 -11.23
N ILE A 258 13.34 10.41 -11.34
CA ILE A 258 13.56 11.35 -12.44
C ILE A 258 14.36 10.60 -13.53
N LYS A 259 13.74 10.41 -14.69
CA LYS A 259 14.39 9.77 -15.86
C LYS A 259 14.95 10.80 -16.84
N ASP A 260 14.28 11.95 -16.96
CA ASP A 260 14.69 13.02 -17.87
C ASP A 260 15.73 13.93 -17.19
N VAL A 261 16.87 14.09 -17.85
CA VAL A 261 18.04 14.82 -17.35
C VAL A 261 18.09 16.25 -17.93
N SER A 262 17.25 16.54 -18.92
CA SER A 262 17.26 17.81 -19.66
C SER A 262 16.93 19.02 -18.79
N SER A 263 16.00 18.88 -17.84
CA SER A 263 15.54 19.94 -16.93
C SER A 263 16.39 20.13 -15.66
N LEU A 264 17.47 19.37 -15.49
CA LEU A 264 18.29 19.39 -14.28
C LEU A 264 19.46 20.39 -14.35
N SER A 265 19.85 20.90 -13.18
CA SER A 265 21.05 21.72 -13.00
C SER A 265 22.33 20.98 -13.43
N GLU A 266 23.34 21.69 -13.93
CA GLU A 266 24.62 21.08 -14.32
C GLU A 266 25.30 20.35 -13.16
N SER A 267 25.17 20.87 -11.94
CA SER A 267 25.65 20.21 -10.73
C SER A 267 24.99 18.86 -10.47
N ASP A 268 23.70 18.70 -10.81
CA ASP A 268 22.97 17.44 -10.60
C ASP A 268 23.30 16.40 -11.66
N ARG A 269 23.70 16.79 -12.87
CA ARG A 269 24.09 15.87 -13.94
C ARG A 269 25.36 15.07 -13.63
N LYS A 270 26.29 15.63 -12.85
CA LYS A 270 27.58 14.99 -12.49
C LYS A 270 27.45 13.83 -11.48
N VAL A 271 26.32 13.69 -10.79
CA VAL A 271 26.14 12.66 -9.75
C VAL A 271 25.74 11.31 -10.35
N HIS A 272 26.54 10.27 -10.10
CA HIS A 272 26.25 8.93 -10.61
C HIS A 272 25.28 8.10 -9.72
N ALA A 273 24.52 8.75 -8.86
CA ALA A 273 23.47 8.14 -8.03
C ALA A 273 22.10 8.30 -8.72
N VAL A 274 21.15 7.42 -8.37
CA VAL A 274 19.80 7.48 -8.95
C VAL A 274 19.06 8.68 -8.34
N ARG A 275 18.40 9.46 -9.19
CA ARG A 275 17.73 10.73 -8.82
C ARG A 275 16.24 10.54 -8.65
N TYR A 276 15.68 11.23 -7.67
CA TYR A 276 14.26 11.24 -7.37
C TYR A 276 13.78 12.66 -7.04
N GLN A 277 12.50 12.90 -7.26
CA GLN A 277 11.75 14.04 -6.72
C GLN A 277 10.96 13.55 -5.52
N ALA A 278 11.22 14.07 -4.32
CA ALA A 278 10.42 13.72 -3.15
C ALA A 278 9.13 14.56 -3.09
N CYS A 279 8.07 14.02 -2.48
CA CYS A 279 6.74 14.62 -2.46
C CYS A 279 6.71 16.00 -1.77
N LEU A 280 7.40 16.13 -0.63
CA LEU A 280 7.39 17.35 0.19
C LEU A 280 8.67 18.20 0.04
N VAL A 281 9.57 17.85 -0.88
CA VAL A 281 10.85 18.55 -1.07
C VAL A 281 10.96 18.99 -2.52
N LYS A 282 11.30 20.27 -2.75
CA LYS A 282 11.46 20.82 -4.10
C LYS A 282 12.78 20.39 -4.76
N GLU A 283 13.83 20.25 -3.97
CA GLU A 283 15.16 19.84 -4.44
C GLU A 283 15.19 18.38 -4.92
N THR A 284 16.13 18.08 -5.82
CA THR A 284 16.39 16.70 -6.25
C THR A 284 17.04 15.93 -5.11
N VAL A 285 16.49 14.74 -4.81
CA VAL A 285 17.05 13.82 -3.80
C VAL A 285 17.70 12.62 -4.46
N PHE A 286 18.68 12.04 -3.79
CA PHE A 286 19.53 10.99 -4.36
C PHE A 286 19.39 9.69 -3.58
N LEU A 287 19.24 8.56 -4.29
CA LEU A 287 19.28 7.24 -3.68
C LEU A 287 20.72 6.78 -3.57
N HIS A 288 21.16 6.48 -2.34
CA HIS A 288 22.53 6.04 -2.10
C HIS A 288 22.80 4.67 -2.75
N ARG A 289 23.98 4.49 -3.37
CA ARG A 289 24.35 3.25 -4.09
C ARG A 289 24.37 1.99 -3.22
N ARG A 290 24.52 2.16 -1.90
CA ARG A 290 24.48 1.04 -0.92
C ARG A 290 23.05 0.59 -0.59
N SER A 291 22.02 1.32 -1.01
CA SER A 291 20.64 0.88 -0.86
C SER A 291 20.43 -0.43 -1.63
N SER A 292 19.69 -1.37 -1.05
CA SER A 292 19.38 -2.66 -1.69
C SER A 292 18.56 -2.48 -2.97
N ILE A 293 17.76 -1.40 -3.04
CA ILE A 293 16.91 -1.08 -4.18
C ILE A 293 17.61 -0.19 -5.22
N ALA A 294 18.88 0.17 -5.02
CA ALA A 294 19.61 1.05 -5.96
C ALA A 294 19.74 0.43 -7.36
N LYS A 295 19.84 -0.90 -7.44
CA LYS A 295 19.91 -1.64 -8.71
C LYS A 295 18.57 -1.68 -9.45
N SER A 296 17.48 -1.92 -8.72
CA SER A 296 16.12 -1.98 -9.29
C SER A 296 15.62 -0.58 -9.69
N ALA A 297 16.03 0.46 -8.96
CA ALA A 297 15.72 1.86 -9.24
C ALA A 297 14.23 2.08 -9.58
N PRO A 298 13.32 1.75 -8.64
CA PRO A 298 11.89 1.73 -8.90
C PRO A 298 11.36 3.12 -9.28
N GLN A 299 10.21 3.15 -9.96
CA GLN A 299 9.60 4.42 -10.38
C GLN A 299 9.10 5.24 -9.19
N TYR A 300 8.54 4.58 -8.18
CA TYR A 300 8.14 5.19 -6.91
C TYR A 300 8.75 4.41 -5.75
N LEU A 301 9.15 5.14 -4.72
CA LEU A 301 9.59 4.56 -3.45
C LEU A 301 9.05 5.39 -2.30
N VAL A 302 8.99 4.79 -1.12
CA VAL A 302 8.89 5.51 0.15
C VAL A 302 10.22 5.47 0.88
N TYR A 303 10.51 6.50 1.66
CA TYR A 303 11.75 6.63 2.41
C TYR A 303 11.49 6.98 3.87
N THR A 304 12.42 6.57 4.74
CA THR A 304 12.32 6.85 6.17
C THR A 304 12.76 8.26 6.47
N GLU A 305 13.91 8.67 5.96
CA GLU A 305 14.50 9.98 6.22
C GLU A 305 15.37 10.45 5.06
N LEU A 306 15.65 11.75 5.04
CA LEU A 306 16.60 12.36 4.13
C LEU A 306 17.81 12.81 4.93
N LEU A 307 18.97 12.21 4.64
CA LEU A 307 20.23 12.65 5.22
C LEU A 307 20.78 13.81 4.40
N HIS A 308 20.80 15.00 5.00
CA HIS A 308 21.41 16.17 4.36
C HIS A 308 22.92 16.19 4.64
N THR A 309 23.70 15.97 3.59
CA THR A 309 25.16 16.13 3.63
C THR A 309 25.54 17.36 2.80
N ARG A 310 26.20 17.19 1.66
CA ARG A 310 26.26 18.21 0.59
C ARG A 310 25.01 18.18 -0.29
N ARG A 311 24.30 17.06 -0.30
CA ARG A 311 23.06 16.80 -1.02
C ARG A 311 22.14 15.94 -0.18
N PRO A 312 20.81 16.01 -0.37
CA PRO A 312 19.87 15.16 0.35
C PRO A 312 19.88 13.72 -0.20
N TYR A 313 20.24 12.76 0.65
CA TYR A 313 20.21 11.34 0.33
C TYR A 313 19.04 10.61 1.00
N ILE A 314 18.36 9.76 0.23
CA ILE A 314 17.30 8.89 0.70
C ILE A 314 17.88 7.75 1.55
N GLN A 315 17.30 7.55 2.74
CA GLN A 315 17.55 6.41 3.61
C GLN A 315 16.28 5.58 3.84
N GLY A 316 16.46 4.27 4.05
CA GLY A 316 15.37 3.34 4.38
C GLY A 316 14.36 3.16 3.26
N ALA A 317 14.84 3.08 2.02
CA ALA A 317 13.96 3.09 0.86
C ALA A 317 13.21 1.77 0.67
N THR A 318 11.94 1.85 0.28
CA THR A 318 11.09 0.70 -0.05
C THR A 318 10.34 0.98 -1.35
N SER A 319 10.38 0.05 -2.29
CA SER A 319 9.70 0.14 -3.60
C SER A 319 8.19 0.20 -3.42
N VAL A 320 7.51 1.04 -4.21
CA VAL A 320 6.06 1.25 -4.13
C VAL A 320 5.42 1.16 -5.52
N LYS A 321 4.29 0.44 -5.61
CA LYS A 321 3.45 0.40 -6.82
C LYS A 321 2.46 1.58 -6.83
N GLU A 322 2.13 2.07 -8.02
CA GLU A 322 1.29 3.26 -8.23
C GLU A 322 -0.11 3.13 -7.62
N ASN A 323 -0.70 1.94 -7.69
CA ASN A 323 -2.01 1.64 -7.11
C ASN A 323 -2.01 1.68 -5.57
N TRP A 324 -0.86 1.51 -4.92
CA TRP A 324 -0.75 1.60 -3.46
C TRP A 324 -0.88 3.04 -2.99
N LEU A 325 -0.37 4.01 -3.76
CA LEU A 325 -0.49 5.43 -3.45
C LEU A 325 -1.95 5.86 -3.40
N VAL A 326 -2.75 5.46 -4.40
CA VAL A 326 -4.19 5.78 -4.42
C VAL A 326 -4.94 5.15 -3.25
N LYS A 327 -4.54 3.93 -2.86
CA LYS A 327 -5.22 3.15 -1.82
C LYS A 327 -4.86 3.57 -0.39
N TYR A 328 -3.60 3.88 -0.13
CA TYR A 328 -3.05 4.13 1.21
C TYR A 328 -2.66 5.59 1.47
N ALA A 329 -2.75 6.45 0.46
CA ALA A 329 -2.52 7.88 0.56
C ALA A 329 -3.58 8.69 -0.23
N PRO A 330 -4.89 8.40 -0.07
CA PRO A 330 -5.94 9.07 -0.85
C PRO A 330 -5.99 10.58 -0.59
N SER A 331 -5.64 11.04 0.61
CA SER A 331 -5.60 12.47 0.97
C SER A 331 -4.50 13.26 0.25
N LEU A 332 -3.50 12.58 -0.32
CA LEU A 332 -2.47 13.17 -1.19
C LEU A 332 -2.79 13.01 -2.68
N CYS A 333 -3.93 12.38 -3.00
CA CYS A 333 -4.40 12.22 -4.37
C CYS A 333 -5.42 13.30 -4.73
N SER A 334 -5.38 13.77 -5.96
CA SER A 334 -6.45 14.57 -6.57
C SER A 334 -7.01 13.80 -7.76
N PHE A 335 -8.33 13.66 -7.80
CA PHE A 335 -9.03 12.88 -8.82
C PHE A 335 -9.72 13.80 -9.81
N SER A 336 -9.63 13.46 -11.10
CA SER A 336 -10.43 14.10 -12.15
C SER A 336 -11.91 13.69 -12.04
N ALA A 337 -12.77 14.40 -12.78
CA ALA A 337 -14.15 13.98 -12.98
C ALA A 337 -14.21 12.56 -13.60
N PRO A 338 -15.29 11.79 -13.35
CA PRO A 338 -15.50 10.48 -13.97
C PRO A 338 -15.33 10.54 -15.49
N LEU A 339 -14.50 9.65 -16.02
CA LEU A 339 -14.25 9.55 -17.45
C LEU A 339 -15.44 8.89 -18.16
N SER A 340 -15.80 9.42 -19.33
CA SER A 340 -16.78 8.81 -20.22
C SER A 340 -16.21 7.59 -20.96
N ASP A 341 -14.90 7.58 -21.19
CA ASP A 341 -14.15 6.47 -21.78
C ASP A 341 -12.83 6.27 -21.00
N PRO A 342 -12.57 5.10 -20.38
CA PRO A 342 -13.38 3.88 -20.43
C PRO A 342 -14.71 3.98 -19.67
N LYS A 343 -15.72 3.23 -20.14
CA LYS A 343 -17.06 3.22 -19.53
C LYS A 343 -17.04 2.73 -18.08
N PRO A 344 -17.96 3.22 -17.22
CA PRO A 344 -18.16 2.66 -15.89
C PRO A 344 -18.47 1.15 -15.92
N TYR A 345 -18.10 0.45 -14.86
CA TYR A 345 -18.19 -1.00 -14.79
C TYR A 345 -18.51 -1.49 -13.39
N TYR A 346 -19.05 -2.70 -13.30
CA TYR A 346 -19.24 -3.40 -12.03
C TYR A 346 -18.05 -4.32 -11.72
N ASP A 347 -17.50 -4.23 -10.51
CA ASP A 347 -16.48 -5.15 -9.99
C ASP A 347 -17.15 -6.28 -9.18
N PRO A 348 -17.15 -7.52 -9.69
CA PRO A 348 -17.79 -8.64 -9.01
C PRO A 348 -17.11 -9.02 -7.69
N MET A 349 -15.81 -8.74 -7.54
CA MET A 349 -15.04 -9.15 -6.37
C MET A 349 -15.37 -8.30 -5.15
N ASN A 350 -15.63 -7.00 -5.37
CA ASN A 350 -15.97 -6.05 -4.31
C ASN A 350 -17.47 -5.77 -4.22
N ASP A 351 -18.29 -6.38 -5.10
CA ASP A 351 -19.74 -6.16 -5.20
C ASP A 351 -20.10 -4.67 -5.36
N GLN A 352 -19.34 -3.94 -6.19
CA GLN A 352 -19.44 -2.49 -6.32
C GLN A 352 -19.41 -2.01 -7.77
N VAL A 353 -20.13 -0.93 -8.02
CA VAL A 353 -20.13 -0.20 -9.30
C VAL A 353 -19.11 0.93 -9.26
N LEU A 354 -18.20 0.94 -10.24
CA LEU A 354 -17.04 1.82 -10.31
C LEU A 354 -17.04 2.63 -11.61
N CYS A 355 -16.51 3.84 -11.55
CA CYS A 355 -16.16 4.67 -12.71
C CYS A 355 -14.64 4.87 -12.78
N TRP A 356 -14.12 5.14 -13.98
CA TRP A 356 -12.71 5.43 -14.17
C TRP A 356 -12.42 6.90 -13.91
N VAL A 357 -11.36 7.16 -13.16
CA VAL A 357 -10.81 8.50 -12.95
C VAL A 357 -9.32 8.49 -13.25
N SER A 358 -8.78 9.64 -13.65
CA SER A 358 -7.33 9.87 -13.71
C SER A 358 -6.86 10.53 -12.41
N PRO A 359 -6.08 9.83 -11.56
CA PRO A 359 -5.53 10.40 -10.34
C PRO A 359 -4.20 11.13 -10.61
N THR A 360 -3.96 12.16 -9.81
CA THR A 360 -2.65 12.81 -9.65
C THR A 360 -2.22 12.75 -8.19
N PHE A 361 -0.92 12.69 -7.93
CA PHE A 361 -0.38 12.52 -6.58
C PHE A 361 0.56 13.66 -6.17
N GLY A 362 0.36 14.15 -4.94
CA GLY A 362 1.22 15.12 -4.28
C GLY A 362 1.20 16.51 -4.92
N PRO A 363 2.01 17.45 -4.38
CA PRO A 363 2.05 18.83 -4.87
C PRO A 363 2.67 18.96 -6.27
N HIS A 364 3.42 17.94 -6.70
CA HIS A 364 4.00 17.86 -8.04
C HIS A 364 3.06 17.26 -9.09
N LEU A 365 1.80 16.95 -8.72
CA LEU A 365 0.75 16.45 -9.62
C LEU A 365 1.20 15.25 -10.46
N TRP A 366 1.88 14.28 -9.84
CA TRP A 366 2.36 13.11 -10.56
C TRP A 366 1.17 12.31 -11.09
N LYS A 367 1.03 12.25 -12.43
CA LYS A 367 0.00 11.43 -13.08
C LYS A 367 0.16 9.96 -12.70
N LEU A 368 -0.92 9.36 -12.20
CA LEU A 368 -1.03 7.95 -11.90
C LEU A 368 -1.90 7.24 -12.95
N PRO A 369 -1.82 5.90 -13.09
CA PRO A 369 -2.71 5.15 -13.95
C PRO A 369 -4.18 5.32 -13.58
N LEU A 370 -5.07 5.04 -14.53
CA LEU A 370 -6.51 5.09 -14.31
C LEU A 370 -6.92 4.22 -13.12
N HIS A 371 -7.78 4.77 -12.27
CA HIS A 371 -8.25 4.12 -11.05
C HIS A 371 -9.78 4.04 -11.04
N GLY A 372 -10.32 2.94 -10.51
CA GLY A 372 -11.76 2.76 -10.35
C GLY A 372 -12.22 3.34 -9.02
N LEU A 373 -13.14 4.31 -9.04
CA LEU A 373 -13.79 4.85 -7.83
C LEU A 373 -15.29 4.50 -7.82
N PRO A 374 -15.88 4.24 -6.63
CA PRO A 374 -17.32 4.04 -6.50
C PRO A 374 -18.10 5.23 -7.04
N ILE A 375 -19.15 4.95 -7.82
CA ILE A 375 -20.04 6.02 -8.30
C ILE A 375 -20.92 6.50 -7.15
N GLU A 376 -20.91 7.82 -6.90
CA GLU A 376 -21.75 8.43 -5.86
C GLU A 376 -23.20 8.55 -6.30
N ASP A 377 -23.45 8.93 -7.57
CA ASP A 377 -24.80 9.06 -8.12
C ASP A 377 -25.53 7.71 -8.17
N GLU A 378 -26.67 7.68 -7.49
CA GLU A 378 -27.44 6.47 -7.27
C GLU A 378 -28.14 5.99 -8.54
N ILE A 379 -28.53 6.92 -9.42
CA ILE A 379 -29.22 6.59 -10.68
C ILE A 379 -28.22 5.90 -11.62
N SER A 380 -27.05 6.51 -11.78
CA SER A 380 -25.94 5.98 -12.58
C SER A 380 -25.47 4.63 -12.03
N ARG A 381 -25.39 4.45 -10.70
CA ARG A 381 -25.06 3.15 -10.10
C ARG A 381 -26.00 2.04 -10.55
N VAL A 382 -27.32 2.25 -10.46
CA VAL A 382 -28.31 1.23 -10.85
C VAL A 382 -28.25 0.96 -12.35
N ALA A 383 -28.11 2.00 -13.18
CA ALA A 383 -27.98 1.84 -14.63
C ALA A 383 -26.76 1.01 -15.03
N VAL A 384 -25.59 1.30 -14.44
CA VAL A 384 -24.34 0.55 -14.69
C VAL A 384 -24.43 -0.87 -14.15
N PHE A 385 -25.08 -1.08 -13.00
CA PHE A 385 -25.32 -2.42 -12.47
C PHE A 385 -26.26 -3.22 -13.40
N ALA A 386 -27.37 -2.64 -13.85
CA ALA A 386 -28.30 -3.28 -14.78
C ALA A 386 -27.64 -3.66 -16.12
N SER A 387 -26.88 -2.74 -16.72
CA SER A 387 -26.08 -3.02 -17.92
C SER A 387 -25.09 -4.16 -17.67
N SER A 388 -24.36 -4.11 -16.55
CA SER A 388 -23.38 -5.15 -16.21
C SER A 388 -24.01 -6.51 -15.90
N LEU A 389 -25.22 -6.53 -15.37
CA LEU A 389 -25.98 -7.74 -15.09
C LEU A 389 -26.38 -8.43 -16.40
N LEU A 390 -26.99 -7.71 -17.33
CA LEU A 390 -27.35 -8.23 -18.66
C LEU A 390 -26.13 -8.64 -19.50
N GLU A 391 -24.99 -7.96 -19.34
CA GLU A 391 -23.70 -8.37 -19.92
C GLU A 391 -23.08 -9.62 -19.26
N GLY A 392 -23.76 -10.24 -18.29
CA GLY A 392 -23.25 -11.38 -17.55
C GLY A 392 -21.93 -11.11 -16.80
N LYS A 393 -21.65 -9.84 -16.49
CA LYS A 393 -20.52 -9.45 -15.63
C LYS A 393 -20.86 -9.67 -14.15
N VAL A 394 -22.14 -9.70 -13.79
CA VAL A 394 -22.63 -10.05 -12.45
C VAL A 394 -22.92 -11.55 -12.33
N LEU A 395 -23.60 -12.12 -13.33
CA LEU A 395 -24.00 -13.53 -13.41
C LEU A 395 -23.45 -14.16 -14.70
N PRO A 396 -22.45 -15.06 -14.62
CA PRO A 396 -21.85 -15.70 -15.78
C PRO A 396 -22.84 -16.38 -16.74
N CYS A 397 -23.93 -16.98 -16.24
CA CYS A 397 -24.93 -17.66 -17.07
C CYS A 397 -25.51 -16.76 -18.18
N LEU A 398 -25.57 -15.45 -17.95
CA LEU A 398 -26.09 -14.49 -18.93
C LEU A 398 -25.14 -14.26 -20.12
N LYS A 399 -23.85 -14.65 -20.02
CA LYS A 399 -22.89 -14.47 -21.12
C LYS A 399 -23.18 -15.33 -22.35
N SER A 400 -23.65 -16.56 -22.15
CA SER A 400 -23.92 -17.50 -23.26
C SER A 400 -25.16 -17.09 -24.08
N VAL A 401 -26.07 -16.33 -23.45
CA VAL A 401 -27.37 -15.95 -24.01
C VAL A 401 -27.45 -14.50 -24.49
N GLN A 402 -26.36 -13.72 -24.44
CA GLN A 402 -26.37 -12.31 -24.85
C GLN A 402 -26.83 -12.09 -26.30
N LYS A 403 -26.56 -13.06 -27.19
CA LYS A 403 -26.97 -13.01 -28.60
C LYS A 403 -28.50 -13.01 -28.78
N PHE A 404 -29.25 -13.46 -27.77
CA PHE A 404 -30.71 -13.50 -27.78
C PHE A 404 -31.35 -12.26 -27.12
N LEU A 405 -30.54 -11.29 -26.68
CA LEU A 405 -31.06 -10.03 -26.16
C LEU A 405 -31.65 -9.20 -27.30
N ALA A 406 -32.81 -8.59 -27.05
CA ALA A 406 -33.51 -7.76 -27.99
C ALA A 406 -32.92 -6.33 -28.11
N ALA A 407 -31.96 -5.97 -27.25
CA ALA A 407 -31.18 -4.73 -27.34
C ALA A 407 -29.80 -4.91 -26.68
N SER A 408 -28.81 -4.12 -27.11
CA SER A 408 -27.50 -4.11 -26.46
C SER A 408 -27.61 -3.60 -25.02
N PRO A 409 -27.04 -4.30 -24.01
CA PRO A 409 -27.04 -3.83 -22.63
C PRO A 409 -26.47 -2.42 -22.44
N ALA A 410 -25.45 -2.06 -23.23
CA ALA A 410 -24.82 -0.75 -23.20
C ALA A 410 -25.78 0.40 -23.58
N SER A 411 -26.94 0.09 -24.16
CA SER A 411 -27.98 1.09 -24.43
C SER A 411 -28.53 1.70 -23.14
N ILE A 412 -28.60 0.96 -22.02
CA ILE A 412 -29.10 1.44 -20.72
C ILE A 412 -28.33 2.68 -20.23
N LEU A 413 -27.06 2.78 -20.57
CA LEU A 413 -26.19 3.88 -20.14
C LEU A 413 -26.38 5.15 -20.97
N LYS A 414 -27.13 5.07 -22.08
CA LYS A 414 -27.38 6.21 -22.96
C LYS A 414 -28.60 6.99 -22.46
N PRO A 415 -28.51 8.32 -22.30
CA PRO A 415 -29.63 9.14 -21.82
C PRO A 415 -30.90 8.98 -22.67
N GLU A 416 -30.75 8.80 -23.98
CA GLU A 416 -31.85 8.70 -24.93
C GLU A 416 -32.67 7.41 -24.76
N SER A 417 -32.10 6.39 -24.11
CA SER A 417 -32.74 5.09 -23.89
C SER A 417 -33.71 5.07 -22.71
N LEU A 418 -33.65 6.07 -21.83
CA LEU A 418 -34.46 6.12 -20.60
C LEU A 418 -35.98 6.20 -20.87
N GLY A 419 -36.37 6.69 -22.06
CA GLY A 419 -37.76 6.72 -22.52
C GLY A 419 -38.28 5.39 -23.09
N LEU A 420 -37.41 4.41 -23.33
CA LEU A 420 -37.82 3.09 -23.82
C LEU A 420 -38.49 2.31 -22.69
N LYS A 421 -39.71 1.80 -22.93
CA LYS A 421 -40.49 1.04 -21.94
C LYS A 421 -39.66 -0.06 -21.25
N ARG A 422 -38.89 -0.82 -22.03
CA ARG A 422 -38.01 -1.90 -21.52
C ARG A 422 -36.95 -1.40 -20.52
N VAL A 423 -36.26 -0.32 -20.85
CA VAL A 423 -35.20 0.26 -20.00
C VAL A 423 -35.83 0.89 -18.76
N GLY A 424 -36.88 1.68 -18.94
CA GLY A 424 -37.62 2.33 -17.87
C GLY A 424 -38.21 1.34 -16.87
N ASN A 425 -38.88 0.28 -17.33
CA ASN A 425 -39.47 -0.75 -16.47
C ASN A 425 -38.42 -1.42 -15.59
N LEU A 426 -37.30 -1.85 -16.19
CA LEU A 426 -36.21 -2.49 -15.45
C LEU A 426 -35.60 -1.55 -14.40
N LEU A 427 -35.20 -0.34 -14.80
CA LEU A 427 -34.54 0.61 -13.90
C LEU A 427 -35.49 1.09 -12.80
N ASN A 428 -36.77 1.32 -13.10
CA ASN A 428 -37.76 1.68 -12.10
C ASN A 428 -37.95 0.55 -11.10
N LYS A 429 -38.10 -0.71 -11.55
CA LYS A 429 -38.25 -1.85 -10.63
C LYS A 429 -37.03 -2.07 -9.74
N MET A 430 -35.83 -1.83 -10.26
CA MET A 430 -34.59 -1.86 -9.48
C MET A 430 -34.43 -0.70 -8.47
N ARG A 431 -35.31 0.31 -8.55
CA ARG A 431 -35.38 1.46 -7.64
C ARG A 431 -36.61 1.46 -6.72
N ILE A 432 -37.57 0.54 -6.91
CA ILE A 432 -38.83 0.51 -6.15
C ILE A 432 -38.62 0.01 -4.70
N ARG A 433 -39.36 0.61 -3.74
CA ARG A 433 -39.45 0.25 -2.29
C ARG A 433 -38.16 0.39 -1.48
N LYS A 434 -37.67 1.61 -1.18
CA LYS A 434 -36.53 1.92 -0.27
C LYS A 434 -35.21 1.12 -0.46
N ILE A 435 -35.16 0.17 -1.38
CA ILE A 435 -34.08 -0.78 -1.63
C ILE A 435 -33.65 -0.56 -3.08
N ARG A 436 -32.39 -0.19 -3.25
CA ARG A 436 -31.78 0.08 -4.55
C ARG A 436 -30.93 -1.11 -4.93
N ILE A 437 -31.14 -1.68 -6.11
CA ILE A 437 -30.41 -2.86 -6.56
C ILE A 437 -29.22 -2.41 -7.40
N ASP A 438 -28.10 -2.14 -6.72
CA ASP A 438 -26.83 -1.73 -7.32
C ASP A 438 -25.69 -2.72 -7.00
N SER A 439 -26.03 -3.87 -6.41
CA SER A 439 -25.08 -4.91 -6.02
C SER A 439 -25.72 -6.30 -6.10
N CYS A 440 -24.90 -7.33 -6.32
CA CYS A 440 -25.33 -8.71 -6.32
C CYS A 440 -25.85 -9.15 -4.95
N ALA A 441 -25.29 -8.65 -3.83
CA ALA A 441 -25.82 -8.95 -2.50
C ALA A 441 -27.25 -8.40 -2.32
N LYS A 442 -27.53 -7.20 -2.86
CA LYS A 442 -28.89 -6.63 -2.83
C LYS A 442 -29.84 -7.36 -3.77
N LEU A 443 -29.36 -7.80 -4.94
CA LEU A 443 -30.12 -8.67 -5.85
C LEU A 443 -30.49 -10.00 -5.18
N ARG A 444 -29.53 -10.63 -4.47
CA ARG A 444 -29.77 -11.85 -3.67
C ARG A 444 -30.88 -11.65 -2.64
N LYS A 445 -30.84 -10.53 -1.89
CA LYS A 445 -31.87 -10.20 -0.90
C LYS A 445 -33.25 -10.05 -1.54
N LEU A 446 -33.34 -9.41 -2.72
CA LEU A 446 -34.60 -9.28 -3.45
C LEU A 446 -35.17 -10.67 -3.79
N TRP A 447 -34.37 -11.54 -4.40
CA TRP A 447 -34.84 -12.85 -4.88
C TRP A 447 -35.15 -13.83 -3.75
N ASN A 448 -34.53 -13.68 -2.58
CA ASN A 448 -34.90 -14.45 -1.39
C ASN A 448 -36.28 -14.03 -0.84
N GLY A 449 -36.68 -12.76 -0.97
CA GLY A 449 -37.97 -12.26 -0.51
C GLY A 449 -39.12 -12.42 -1.53
N SER A 450 -38.80 -12.42 -2.82
CA SER A 450 -39.76 -12.68 -3.90
C SER A 450 -39.08 -13.46 -5.02
N ASN A 451 -39.49 -14.72 -5.20
CA ASN A 451 -38.89 -15.61 -6.19
C ASN A 451 -39.16 -15.16 -7.65
N LYS A 452 -40.03 -14.16 -7.85
CA LYS A 452 -40.37 -13.54 -9.16
C LYS A 452 -39.92 -12.08 -9.27
N GLY A 453 -39.16 -11.55 -8.31
CA GLY A 453 -38.68 -10.16 -8.38
C GLY A 453 -37.83 -9.94 -9.64
N LEU A 454 -38.21 -8.99 -10.49
CA LEU A 454 -37.58 -8.68 -11.79
C LEU A 454 -37.79 -9.72 -12.91
N TYR A 455 -38.62 -10.76 -12.73
CA TYR A 455 -38.79 -11.82 -13.74
C TYR A 455 -39.30 -11.26 -15.08
N GLU A 456 -40.43 -10.55 -15.04
CA GLU A 456 -41.07 -9.96 -16.23
C GLU A 456 -40.17 -8.92 -16.88
N GLU A 457 -39.53 -8.08 -16.06
CA GLU A 457 -38.62 -7.05 -16.54
C GLU A 457 -37.37 -7.64 -17.22
N PHE A 458 -36.91 -8.83 -16.84
CA PHE A 458 -35.83 -9.53 -17.53
C PHE A 458 -36.31 -10.27 -18.77
N GLU A 459 -37.48 -10.92 -18.73
CA GLU A 459 -38.07 -11.61 -19.87
C GLU A 459 -38.26 -10.66 -21.07
N ASP A 460 -38.67 -9.42 -20.80
CA ASP A 460 -38.81 -8.34 -21.78
C ASP A 460 -37.51 -7.96 -22.52
N TRP A 461 -36.33 -8.32 -21.97
CA TRP A 461 -35.04 -8.09 -22.61
C TRP A 461 -34.65 -9.17 -23.62
N PHE A 462 -35.33 -10.31 -23.65
CA PHE A 462 -35.07 -11.39 -24.59
C PHE A 462 -36.02 -11.34 -25.79
N GLN A 463 -35.52 -11.82 -26.94
CA GLN A 463 -36.33 -11.99 -28.15
C GLN A 463 -37.46 -13.00 -27.91
N GLU A 464 -38.59 -12.84 -28.58
CA GLU A 464 -39.79 -13.69 -28.38
C GLU A 464 -39.49 -15.19 -28.51
N GLY A 465 -38.66 -15.58 -29.51
CA GLY A 465 -38.26 -16.97 -29.73
C GLY A 465 -37.37 -17.59 -28.65
N PHE A 466 -36.90 -16.81 -27.66
CA PHE A 466 -36.11 -17.31 -26.54
C PHE A 466 -36.90 -17.41 -25.22
N ARG A 467 -38.16 -16.94 -25.18
CA ARG A 467 -38.97 -16.87 -23.95
C ARG A 467 -39.22 -18.25 -23.33
N ASP A 468 -39.39 -19.29 -24.15
CA ASP A 468 -39.62 -20.65 -23.66
C ASP A 468 -38.43 -21.20 -22.84
N HIS A 469 -37.21 -20.79 -23.21
CA HIS A 469 -35.97 -21.18 -22.53
C HIS A 469 -35.61 -20.25 -21.36
N PHE A 470 -36.33 -19.13 -21.21
CA PHE A 470 -36.04 -18.14 -20.18
C PHE A 470 -36.30 -18.68 -18.76
N LYS A 471 -37.25 -19.62 -18.59
CA LYS A 471 -37.51 -20.28 -17.30
C LYS A 471 -36.30 -21.02 -16.75
N ASP A 472 -35.59 -21.76 -17.60
CA ASP A 472 -34.39 -22.50 -17.22
C ASP A 472 -33.22 -21.56 -16.91
N LEU A 473 -33.06 -20.53 -17.75
CA LEU A 473 -32.07 -19.47 -17.50
C LEU A 473 -32.34 -18.76 -16.17
N TRP A 474 -33.59 -18.46 -15.85
CA TRP A 474 -33.97 -17.82 -14.59
C TRP A 474 -33.62 -18.68 -13.38
N ALA A 475 -33.88 -19.99 -13.44
CA ALA A 475 -33.48 -20.93 -12.39
C ALA A 475 -31.96 -20.94 -12.19
N GLU A 476 -31.17 -20.89 -13.27
CA GLU A 476 -29.71 -20.78 -13.19
C GLU A 476 -29.26 -19.45 -12.58
N MET A 477 -29.86 -18.32 -12.99
CA MET A 477 -29.55 -17.01 -12.42
C MET A 477 -29.76 -17.00 -10.89
N GLN A 478 -30.84 -17.61 -10.42
CA GLN A 478 -31.13 -17.75 -9.00
C GLN A 478 -30.12 -18.64 -8.26
N ARG A 479 -29.61 -19.69 -8.90
CA ARG A 479 -28.50 -20.49 -8.34
C ARG A 479 -27.23 -19.66 -8.25
N GLU A 480 -26.80 -19.04 -9.35
CA GLU A 480 -25.55 -18.27 -9.41
C GLU A 480 -25.53 -17.11 -8.42
N VAL A 481 -26.63 -16.38 -8.24
CA VAL A 481 -26.69 -15.26 -7.28
C VAL A 481 -26.35 -15.68 -5.85
N ARG A 482 -26.60 -16.94 -5.48
CA ARG A 482 -26.31 -17.49 -4.15
C ARG A 482 -24.84 -17.88 -3.97
N LEU A 483 -24.12 -18.12 -5.06
CA LEU A 483 -22.69 -18.46 -5.04
C LEU A 483 -21.82 -17.27 -4.66
N ASP A 484 -20.67 -17.57 -4.06
CA ASP A 484 -19.69 -16.53 -3.75
C ASP A 484 -19.02 -15.99 -5.03
N PRO A 485 -18.56 -14.71 -5.04
CA PRO A 485 -17.92 -14.13 -6.22
C PRO A 485 -16.76 -14.96 -6.79
N ILE A 486 -16.02 -15.63 -5.92
CA ILE A 486 -14.87 -16.49 -6.27
C ILE A 486 -15.34 -17.73 -7.04
N GLU A 487 -16.42 -18.35 -6.59
CA GLU A 487 -17.03 -19.53 -7.22
C GLU A 487 -17.69 -19.16 -8.56
N ARG A 488 -18.30 -17.98 -8.64
CA ARG A 488 -18.89 -17.46 -9.88
C ARG A 488 -17.85 -17.14 -10.96
N PHE A 489 -16.65 -16.69 -10.58
CA PHE A 489 -15.63 -16.24 -11.54
C PHE A 489 -14.26 -16.89 -11.31
N PRO A 490 -14.13 -18.22 -11.49
CA PRO A 490 -12.89 -18.96 -11.19
C PRO A 490 -11.71 -18.52 -12.06
N GLU A 491 -11.95 -18.10 -13.31
CA GLU A 491 -10.89 -17.65 -14.23
C GLU A 491 -10.28 -16.29 -13.84
N LYS A 492 -11.07 -15.38 -13.28
CA LYS A 492 -10.58 -14.06 -12.82
C LYS A 492 -9.64 -14.20 -11.63
N VAL A 493 -9.85 -15.22 -10.78
CA VAL A 493 -8.96 -15.57 -9.67
C VAL A 493 -7.62 -16.09 -10.18
N LYS A 494 -7.62 -16.97 -11.20
CA LYS A 494 -6.39 -17.43 -11.86
C LYS A 494 -5.61 -16.27 -12.48
N ARG A 495 -6.28 -15.29 -13.08
CA ARG A 495 -5.63 -14.07 -13.62
C ARG A 495 -5.10 -13.12 -12.55
N ARG A 496 -5.76 -12.96 -11.40
CA ARG A 496 -5.21 -12.21 -10.25
C ARG A 496 -3.99 -12.89 -9.64
N LYS A 497 -3.95 -14.23 -9.60
CA LYS A 497 -2.77 -15.00 -9.17
C LYS A 497 -1.62 -15.00 -10.19
N ARG A 498 -1.92 -14.79 -11.48
CA ARG A 498 -0.95 -14.77 -12.59
C ARG A 498 -0.49 -13.38 -13.03
N LYS A 499 -1.06 -12.30 -12.48
CA LYS A 499 -0.52 -10.96 -12.69
C LYS A 499 0.58 -10.72 -11.64
N PRO A 500 1.87 -10.74 -12.03
CA PRO A 500 2.98 -10.42 -11.13
C PRO A 500 2.94 -8.97 -10.63
#